data_AF-A0A430M8B5-F1
#
_entry.id   AF-A0A430M8B5-F1
#
_cell.length_a   1.000
_cell.length_b   1.000
_cell.length_c   1.000
_cell.angle_alpha   90.00
_cell.angle_beta   90.00
_cell.angle_gamma   90.00
#
_symmetry.space_group_name_H-M   'P 1'
#
loop_
_entity.id
_entity.type
_entity.pdbx_description
1 polymer ?
#
loop_
_entity_poly.entity_id
_entity_poly.type
_entity_poly.pdbx_seq_one_letter_code
_entity_poly.pdbx_strand_id
1 'polypeptide(L)'
;MLDGRFLEGVQLSDSKASPDREPYRLLLPDDDYTAMLLLCRVLHFKFKGIPDQPRSNLLLALAGVCDKYQCTQTLKYCGALWLRNWTASLPDVEEGSIENISRLLIFAYVADLPHEFCEVAWMLVLHHEGPIAGPRTQAIQLIDHPLLPSGVGRYLDQKRLQFCEAYHRAVTGPWTTWQWTSLTSGCYRASHAISEYTLTLRGAGIVPYELDLRDHTFSHLLKAAKSLPLLTVRSCTSRYNCGCSGDRTDSLTRDLQALARNIPKHKTWFGCLDCFKSGDMSGKDRKCRIEHGDITKYNLLV
;
A
#
# COMPACT_ATOMS: atom_id res chain seq x y z
N MET A 1 -15.60 -29.89 13.29
CA MET A 1 -16.80 -30.69 13.64
C MET A 1 -17.04 -30.47 15.12
N LEU A 2 -18.29 -30.29 15.55
CA LEU A 2 -18.63 -30.15 16.97
C LEU A 2 -18.59 -31.54 17.60
N ASP A 3 -17.41 -31.96 18.01
CA ASP A 3 -17.23 -33.17 18.80
C ASP A 3 -17.95 -32.96 20.14
N GLY A 4 -18.59 -33.99 20.70
CA GLY A 4 -19.57 -33.92 21.80
C GLY A 4 -19.08 -33.43 23.18
N ARG A 5 -18.05 -32.58 23.24
CA ARG A 5 -17.56 -31.91 24.45
C ARG A 5 -18.00 -30.45 24.55
N PHE A 6 -18.52 -29.85 23.48
CA PHE A 6 -19.10 -28.52 23.50
C PHE A 6 -20.53 -28.57 24.02
N LEU A 7 -20.93 -27.57 24.82
CA LEU A 7 -22.29 -27.46 25.38
C LEU A 7 -23.35 -27.57 24.27
N GLU A 8 -23.10 -26.93 23.15
CA GLU A 8 -23.93 -26.94 21.96
C GLU A 8 -24.03 -28.33 21.32
N GLY A 9 -22.96 -29.12 21.39
CA GLY A 9 -22.93 -30.51 20.93
C GLY A 9 -23.80 -31.42 21.79
N VAL A 10 -23.76 -31.22 23.11
CA VAL A 10 -24.61 -31.92 24.09
C VAL A 10 -26.08 -31.51 23.93
N GLN A 11 -26.36 -30.21 23.84
CA GLN A 11 -27.72 -29.70 23.62
C GLN A 11 -28.31 -30.17 22.28
N LEU A 12 -27.48 -30.25 21.24
CA LEU A 12 -27.89 -30.82 19.96
C LEU A 12 -28.20 -32.32 20.07
N SER A 13 -27.41 -33.12 20.80
CA SER A 13 -27.73 -34.53 21.01
C SER A 13 -29.04 -34.71 21.79
N ASP A 14 -29.27 -33.88 22.80
CA ASP A 14 -30.49 -33.93 23.61
C ASP A 14 -31.72 -33.54 22.77
N SER A 15 -31.61 -32.53 21.91
CA SER A 15 -32.70 -32.15 20.99
C SER A 15 -33.06 -33.24 19.98
N LYS A 16 -32.08 -34.05 19.54
CA LYS A 16 -32.30 -35.17 18.60
C LYS A 16 -33.03 -36.35 19.24
N ALA A 17 -32.97 -36.46 20.57
CA ALA A 17 -33.63 -37.51 21.33
C ALA A 17 -35.12 -37.19 21.64
N SER A 18 -35.56 -35.95 21.43
CA SER A 18 -36.96 -35.55 21.64
C SER A 18 -37.89 -36.08 20.52
N PRO A 19 -39.09 -36.59 20.86
CA PRO A 19 -40.07 -37.06 19.87
C PRO A 19 -40.63 -35.92 19.00
N ASP A 20 -40.70 -34.71 19.53
CA ASP A 20 -41.02 -33.48 18.80
C ASP A 20 -39.73 -32.89 18.22
N ARG A 21 -39.38 -33.32 16.99
CA ARG A 21 -38.15 -32.94 16.28
C ARG A 21 -38.15 -31.49 15.80
N GLU A 22 -38.17 -30.52 16.71
CA GLU A 22 -37.86 -29.15 16.34
C GLU A 22 -36.37 -29.02 15.96
N PRO A 23 -36.03 -28.25 14.90
CA PRO A 23 -34.65 -27.93 14.61
C PRO A 23 -33.97 -27.26 15.80
N TYR A 24 -32.81 -27.78 16.21
CA TYR A 24 -32.00 -27.14 17.24
C TYR A 24 -31.67 -25.70 16.85
N ARG A 25 -32.00 -24.75 17.74
CA ARG A 25 -31.77 -23.32 17.53
C ARG A 25 -30.53 -22.87 18.29
N LEU A 26 -29.46 -22.61 17.55
CA LEU A 26 -28.26 -21.99 18.10
C LEU A 26 -28.35 -20.47 17.92
N LEU A 27 -28.33 -19.72 19.03
CA LEU A 27 -28.32 -18.26 19.00
C LEU A 27 -26.89 -17.75 18.88
N LEU A 28 -26.66 -16.82 17.93
CA LEU A 28 -25.37 -16.21 17.65
C LEU A 28 -25.47 -14.67 17.73
N PRO A 29 -25.81 -14.10 18.90
CA PRO A 29 -26.19 -12.69 19.04
C PRO A 29 -25.05 -11.71 18.73
N ASP A 30 -23.79 -12.13 18.86
CA ASP A 30 -22.62 -11.28 18.65
C ASP A 30 -22.13 -11.27 17.18
N ASP A 31 -22.70 -12.12 16.32
CA ASP A 31 -22.24 -12.24 14.93
C ASP A 31 -23.06 -11.35 13.99
N ASP A 32 -22.36 -10.67 13.07
CA ASP A 32 -23.04 -9.94 12.00
C ASP A 32 -23.78 -10.92 11.08
N TYR A 33 -25.11 -10.76 11.00
CA TYR A 33 -25.99 -11.61 10.21
C TYR A 33 -25.57 -11.69 8.73
N THR A 34 -25.17 -10.55 8.15
CA THR A 34 -24.85 -10.46 6.71
C THR A 34 -23.51 -11.15 6.42
N ALA A 35 -22.51 -10.93 7.28
CA ALA A 35 -21.21 -11.58 7.20
C ALA A 35 -21.32 -13.10 7.40
N MET A 36 -22.10 -13.54 8.38
CA MET A 36 -22.36 -14.97 8.63
C MET A 36 -23.05 -15.63 7.43
N LEU A 37 -24.08 -14.97 6.87
CA LEU A 37 -24.76 -15.47 5.68
C LEU A 37 -23.81 -15.55 4.48
N LEU A 38 -22.94 -14.55 4.31
CA LEU A 38 -21.93 -14.55 3.26
C LEU A 38 -20.93 -15.70 3.44
N LEU A 39 -20.41 -15.93 4.65
CA LEU A 39 -19.54 -17.07 4.97
C LEU A 39 -20.23 -18.40 4.63
N CYS A 40 -21.47 -18.60 5.09
CA CYS A 40 -22.25 -19.80 4.78
C CYS A 40 -22.42 -20.00 3.26
N ARG A 41 -22.71 -18.94 2.51
CA ARG A 41 -22.81 -19.04 1.05
C ARG A 41 -21.49 -19.46 0.40
N VAL A 42 -20.36 -18.91 0.85
CA VAL A 42 -19.04 -19.30 0.34
C VAL A 42 -18.74 -20.77 0.68
N LEU A 43 -18.94 -21.19 1.93
CA LEU A 43 -18.72 -22.56 2.39
C LEU A 43 -19.57 -23.59 1.62
N HIS A 44 -20.79 -23.22 1.26
CA HIS A 44 -21.71 -24.07 0.52
C HIS A 44 -21.67 -23.87 -1.01
N PHE A 45 -20.70 -23.13 -1.54
CA PHE A 45 -20.55 -22.82 -2.97
C PHE A 45 -21.81 -22.19 -3.60
N LYS A 46 -22.62 -21.48 -2.80
CA LYS A 46 -23.84 -20.79 -3.24
C LYS A 46 -23.51 -19.35 -3.65
N PHE A 47 -22.81 -19.21 -4.77
CA PHE A 47 -22.35 -17.89 -5.26
C PHE A 47 -23.46 -17.02 -5.86
N LYS A 48 -24.62 -17.60 -6.20
CA LYS A 48 -25.75 -16.84 -6.74
C LYS A 48 -26.19 -15.76 -5.73
N GLY A 49 -26.15 -14.50 -6.15
CA GLY A 49 -26.55 -13.36 -5.32
C GLY A 49 -25.49 -12.90 -4.32
N ILE A 50 -24.24 -13.38 -4.43
CA ILE A 50 -23.10 -12.72 -3.81
C ILE A 50 -22.64 -11.59 -4.74
N PRO A 51 -22.46 -10.36 -4.26
CA PRO A 51 -21.93 -9.27 -5.08
C PRO A 51 -20.52 -9.57 -5.59
N ASP A 52 -20.20 -9.15 -6.81
CA ASP A 52 -18.84 -9.26 -7.36
C ASP A 52 -17.83 -8.38 -6.61
N GLN A 53 -18.31 -7.31 -5.97
CA GLN A 53 -17.53 -6.44 -5.09
C GLN A 53 -18.33 -6.17 -3.81
N PRO A 54 -18.22 -7.02 -2.78
CA PRO A 54 -18.82 -6.75 -1.47
C PRO A 54 -18.23 -5.48 -0.86
N ARG A 55 -19.06 -4.74 -0.12
CA ARG A 55 -18.64 -3.49 0.54
C ARG A 55 -17.52 -3.73 1.55
N SER A 56 -16.65 -2.74 1.72
CA SER A 56 -15.49 -2.80 2.63
C SER A 56 -15.86 -3.16 4.08
N ASN A 57 -16.97 -2.63 4.59
CA ASN A 57 -17.48 -2.92 5.93
C ASN A 57 -17.97 -4.37 6.08
N LEU A 58 -18.62 -4.91 5.04
CA LEU A 58 -19.03 -6.33 5.01
C LEU A 58 -17.80 -7.25 4.95
N LEU A 59 -16.76 -6.89 4.20
CA LEU A 59 -15.51 -7.65 4.18
C LEU A 59 -14.81 -7.63 5.55
N LEU A 60 -14.77 -6.48 6.24
CA LEU A 60 -14.24 -6.42 7.61
C LEU A 60 -15.05 -7.30 8.58
N ALA A 61 -16.38 -7.24 8.55
CA ALA A 61 -17.24 -8.08 9.38
C ALA A 61 -17.03 -9.57 9.07
N LEU A 62 -16.90 -9.92 7.79
CA LEU A 62 -16.59 -11.28 7.34
C LEU A 62 -15.23 -11.76 7.86
N ALA A 63 -14.21 -10.90 7.87
CA ALA A 63 -12.93 -11.22 8.49
C ALA A 63 -13.08 -11.56 9.98
N GLY A 64 -13.85 -10.76 10.74
CA GLY A 64 -14.13 -11.02 12.16
C GLY A 64 -14.83 -12.35 12.39
N VAL A 65 -15.86 -12.67 11.61
CA VAL A 65 -16.54 -13.98 11.68
C VAL A 65 -15.58 -15.12 11.30
N CYS A 66 -14.83 -14.97 10.22
CA CYS A 66 -13.89 -16.02 9.79
C CYS A 66 -12.75 -16.24 10.80
N ASP A 67 -12.28 -15.19 11.48
CA ASP A 67 -11.29 -15.31 12.55
C ASP A 67 -11.89 -16.04 13.77
N LYS A 68 -13.07 -15.60 14.24
CA LYS A 68 -13.80 -16.23 15.36
C LYS A 68 -14.02 -17.73 15.14
N TYR A 69 -14.44 -18.12 13.94
CA TYR A 69 -14.74 -19.51 13.59
C TYR A 69 -13.57 -20.24 12.91
N GLN A 70 -12.38 -19.65 12.85
CA GLN A 70 -11.16 -20.25 12.27
C GLN A 70 -11.36 -20.74 10.82
N CYS A 71 -12.14 -19.98 10.04
CA CYS A 71 -12.53 -20.25 8.66
C CYS A 71 -11.86 -19.31 7.65
N THR A 72 -10.76 -18.64 8.02
CA THR A 72 -10.07 -17.64 7.18
C THR A 72 -9.61 -18.21 5.83
N GLN A 73 -9.19 -19.47 5.80
CA GLN A 73 -8.70 -20.13 4.59
C GLN A 73 -9.76 -20.23 3.48
N THR A 74 -11.04 -20.27 3.86
CA THR A 74 -12.21 -20.28 2.96
C THR A 74 -12.25 -19.05 2.06
N LEU A 75 -11.68 -17.93 2.51
CA LEU A 75 -11.69 -16.66 1.80
C LEU A 75 -10.63 -16.55 0.71
N LYS A 76 -9.71 -17.52 0.58
CA LYS A 76 -8.53 -17.37 -0.28
C LYS A 76 -8.87 -17.02 -1.73
N TYR A 77 -9.89 -17.65 -2.31
CA TYR A 77 -10.23 -17.45 -3.72
C TYR A 77 -11.17 -16.26 -3.92
N CYS A 78 -12.32 -16.24 -3.24
CA CYS A 78 -13.29 -15.16 -3.38
C CYS A 78 -12.76 -13.83 -2.82
N GLY A 79 -12.07 -13.86 -1.68
CA GLY A 79 -11.44 -12.69 -1.08
C GLY A 79 -10.37 -12.07 -1.98
N ALA A 80 -9.53 -12.88 -2.62
CA ALA A 80 -8.56 -12.37 -3.58
C ALA A 80 -9.24 -11.70 -4.78
N LEU A 81 -10.30 -12.31 -5.33
CA LEU A 81 -11.07 -11.72 -6.43
C LEU A 81 -11.73 -10.40 -6.03
N TRP A 82 -12.38 -10.35 -4.87
CA TRP A 82 -13.03 -9.14 -4.36
C TRP A 82 -12.03 -8.00 -4.16
N LEU A 83 -10.87 -8.27 -3.57
CA LEU A 83 -9.84 -7.26 -3.38
C LEU A 83 -9.27 -6.76 -4.71
N ARG A 84 -9.13 -7.64 -5.71
CA ARG A 84 -8.70 -7.23 -7.05
C ARG A 84 -9.70 -6.30 -7.71
N ASN A 85 -11.00 -6.60 -7.61
CA ASN A 85 -12.07 -5.73 -8.10
C ASN A 85 -12.00 -4.36 -7.43
N TRP A 86 -11.87 -4.32 -6.10
CA TRP A 86 -11.63 -3.08 -5.36
C TRP A 86 -10.41 -2.31 -5.88
N THR A 87 -9.25 -2.95 -6.02
CA THR A 87 -8.03 -2.26 -6.48
C THR A 87 -8.11 -1.78 -7.92
N ALA A 88 -8.92 -2.44 -8.78
CA ALA A 88 -9.13 -2.04 -10.16
C ALA A 88 -10.07 -0.82 -10.28
N SER A 89 -10.97 -0.63 -9.31
CA SER A 89 -11.92 0.49 -9.31
C SER A 89 -11.38 1.76 -8.62
N LEU A 90 -10.30 1.67 -7.85
CA LEU A 90 -9.69 2.84 -7.19
C LEU A 90 -8.73 3.59 -8.15
N PRO A 91 -8.66 4.93 -8.10
CA PRO A 91 -9.23 5.85 -7.11
C PRO A 91 -10.52 6.58 -7.56
N ASP A 92 -11.14 6.16 -8.66
CA ASP A 92 -12.16 6.93 -9.40
C ASP A 92 -13.55 6.99 -8.72
N VAL A 93 -13.68 6.52 -7.47
CA VAL A 93 -14.97 6.38 -6.77
C VAL A 93 -14.91 7.05 -5.40
N GLU A 94 -16.01 7.68 -4.95
CA GLU A 94 -16.21 8.16 -3.57
C GLU A 94 -15.93 7.07 -2.50
N GLU A 95 -16.02 5.79 -2.89
CA GLU A 95 -15.71 4.64 -2.05
C GLU A 95 -14.21 4.42 -1.79
N GLY A 96 -13.32 5.22 -2.40
CA GLY A 96 -11.87 5.16 -2.21
C GLY A 96 -11.30 5.85 -0.97
N SER A 97 -12.14 6.08 0.05
CA SER A 97 -11.70 6.71 1.30
C SER A 97 -10.63 5.86 2.01
N ILE A 98 -9.76 6.54 2.77
CA ILE A 98 -8.73 5.88 3.61
C ILE A 98 -9.35 4.89 4.59
N GLU A 99 -10.53 5.18 5.10
CA GLU A 99 -11.31 4.27 5.93
C GLU A 99 -11.63 2.95 5.21
N ASN A 100 -12.10 3.02 3.97
CA ASN A 100 -12.41 1.83 3.18
C ASN A 100 -11.14 1.04 2.85
N ILE A 101 -10.07 1.71 2.44
CA ILE A 101 -8.77 1.07 2.19
C ILE A 101 -8.27 0.37 3.46
N SER A 102 -8.42 0.99 4.63
CA SER A 102 -8.02 0.41 5.92
C SER A 102 -8.80 -0.87 6.24
N ARG A 103 -10.11 -0.89 6.00
CA ARG A 103 -10.94 -2.10 6.16
C ARG A 103 -10.51 -3.23 5.23
N LEU A 104 -10.20 -2.90 3.96
CA LEU A 104 -9.71 -3.87 2.98
C LEU A 104 -8.35 -4.44 3.39
N LEU A 105 -7.47 -3.61 3.98
CA LEU A 105 -6.16 -4.05 4.45
C LEU A 105 -6.28 -5.04 5.61
N ILE A 106 -7.17 -4.77 6.57
CA ILE A 106 -7.48 -5.71 7.67
C ILE A 106 -8.00 -7.03 7.10
N PHE A 107 -8.95 -6.96 6.16
CA PHE A 107 -9.48 -8.17 5.52
C PHE A 107 -8.37 -8.97 4.82
N ALA A 108 -7.49 -8.33 4.05
CA ALA A 108 -6.39 -8.98 3.36
C ALA A 108 -5.41 -9.67 4.32
N TYR A 109 -5.16 -9.05 5.48
CA TYR A 109 -4.33 -9.63 6.53
C TYR A 109 -4.95 -10.90 7.12
N VAL A 110 -6.24 -10.84 7.51
CA VAL A 110 -6.97 -11.94 8.16
C VAL A 110 -7.18 -13.10 7.19
N ALA A 111 -7.56 -12.81 5.94
CA ALA A 111 -7.74 -13.80 4.88
C ALA A 111 -6.41 -14.40 4.37
N ASP A 112 -5.27 -13.94 4.91
CA ASP A 112 -3.93 -14.39 4.57
C ASP A 112 -3.61 -14.30 3.06
N LEU A 113 -3.89 -13.13 2.49
CA LEU A 113 -3.77 -12.83 1.06
C LEU A 113 -2.53 -11.94 0.81
N PRO A 114 -1.33 -12.52 0.57
CA PRO A 114 -0.09 -11.74 0.58
C PRO A 114 0.05 -10.77 -0.60
N HIS A 115 -0.45 -11.13 -1.79
CA HIS A 115 -0.40 -10.25 -2.96
C HIS A 115 -1.37 -9.08 -2.77
N GLU A 116 -2.62 -9.38 -2.43
CA GLU A 116 -3.66 -8.38 -2.28
C GLU A 116 -3.40 -7.46 -1.07
N PHE A 117 -2.82 -7.98 0.02
CA PHE A 117 -2.36 -7.16 1.14
C PHE A 117 -1.33 -6.13 0.68
N CYS A 118 -0.38 -6.53 -0.15
CA CYS A 118 0.65 -5.62 -0.65
C CYS A 118 0.06 -4.52 -1.54
N GLU A 119 -0.87 -4.88 -2.43
CA GLU A 119 -1.59 -3.95 -3.29
C GLU A 119 -2.40 -2.93 -2.49
N VAL A 120 -3.18 -3.40 -1.51
CA VAL A 120 -3.99 -2.51 -0.67
C VAL A 120 -3.11 -1.64 0.23
N ALA A 121 -2.01 -2.17 0.77
CA ALA A 121 -1.05 -1.40 1.56
C ALA A 121 -0.41 -0.28 0.73
N TRP A 122 -0.05 -0.57 -0.53
CA TRP A 122 0.47 0.42 -1.46
C TRP A 122 -0.56 1.52 -1.74
N MET A 123 -1.83 1.16 -1.97
CA MET A 123 -2.91 2.13 -2.15
C MET A 123 -3.09 3.03 -0.94
N LEU A 124 -3.07 2.47 0.27
CA LEU A 124 -3.15 3.25 1.50
C LEU A 124 -2.06 4.33 1.54
N VAL A 125 -0.83 3.94 1.25
CA VAL A 125 0.33 4.84 1.32
C VAL A 125 0.37 5.87 0.21
N LEU A 126 -0.15 5.55 -0.96
CA LEU A 126 -0.28 6.51 -2.05
C LEU A 126 -1.23 7.65 -1.72
N HIS A 127 -2.28 7.39 -0.95
CA HIS A 127 -3.40 8.31 -0.77
C HIS A 127 -3.53 8.87 0.65
N HIS A 128 -2.87 8.28 1.65
CA HIS A 128 -2.89 8.75 3.03
C HIS A 128 -2.02 9.99 3.23
N GLU A 129 -2.53 10.97 3.97
CA GLU A 129 -1.82 12.19 4.38
C GLU A 129 -1.32 12.09 5.81
N GLY A 130 -0.10 12.57 6.06
CA GLY A 130 0.52 12.55 7.37
C GLY A 130 0.88 11.13 7.86
N PRO A 131 1.31 10.98 9.12
CA PRO A 131 1.65 9.69 9.73
C PRO A 131 0.49 8.67 9.76
N ILE A 132 0.74 7.43 9.34
CA ILE A 132 -0.26 6.35 9.41
C ILE A 132 -0.42 5.89 10.86
N ALA A 133 0.66 5.89 11.63
CA ALA A 133 0.62 5.66 13.07
C ALA A 133 0.25 6.94 13.83
N GLY A 134 -0.51 6.76 14.92
CA GLY A 134 -0.77 7.81 15.90
C GLY A 134 -2.23 8.28 15.94
N PRO A 135 -2.56 9.15 16.91
CA PRO A 135 -3.96 9.45 17.25
C PRO A 135 -4.70 10.35 16.25
N ARG A 136 -3.98 10.96 15.29
CA ARG A 136 -4.54 11.88 14.28
C ARG A 136 -4.46 11.34 12.85
N THR A 137 -4.16 10.05 12.71
CA THR A 137 -4.11 9.35 11.42
C THR A 137 -5.48 9.34 10.74
N GLN A 138 -5.51 9.37 9.42
CA GLN A 138 -6.74 9.13 8.65
C GLN A 138 -7.13 7.65 8.69
N ALA A 139 -6.17 6.75 8.94
CA ALA A 139 -6.35 5.30 9.01
C ALA A 139 -6.73 4.81 10.42
N ILE A 140 -7.72 5.45 11.05
CA ILE A 140 -8.13 5.20 12.45
C ILE A 140 -8.48 3.72 12.68
N GLN A 141 -9.04 3.06 11.67
CA GLN A 141 -9.46 1.66 11.70
C GLN A 141 -8.29 0.69 11.94
N LEU A 142 -7.04 1.12 11.72
CA LEU A 142 -5.84 0.30 11.96
C LEU A 142 -5.31 0.42 13.40
N ILE A 143 -5.73 1.43 14.16
CA ILE A 143 -5.25 1.65 15.53
C ILE A 143 -5.84 0.59 16.44
N ASP A 144 -4.96 -0.17 17.11
CA ASP A 144 -5.30 -1.17 18.13
C ASP A 144 -6.46 -2.11 17.73
N HIS A 145 -6.58 -2.38 16.42
CA HIS A 145 -7.66 -3.20 15.90
C HIS A 145 -7.48 -4.65 16.37
N PRO A 146 -8.51 -5.32 16.92
CA PRO A 146 -8.37 -6.63 17.57
C PRO A 146 -7.89 -7.75 16.62
N LEU A 147 -8.16 -7.62 15.32
CA LEU A 147 -7.73 -8.57 14.29
C LEU A 147 -6.32 -8.31 13.74
N LEU A 148 -5.65 -7.23 14.15
CA LEU A 148 -4.31 -6.88 13.69
C LEU A 148 -3.31 -6.91 14.85
N PRO A 149 -2.05 -7.29 14.59
CA PRO A 149 -1.01 -7.15 15.59
C PRO A 149 -0.70 -5.67 15.82
N SER A 150 -0.30 -5.35 17.05
CA SER A 150 0.09 -3.99 17.41
C SER A 150 1.23 -3.48 16.52
N GLY A 151 1.17 -2.21 16.10
CA GLY A 151 2.25 -1.57 15.35
C GLY A 151 2.17 -1.68 13.83
N VAL A 152 1.06 -2.17 13.25
CA VAL A 152 0.82 -2.15 11.80
C VAL A 152 1.07 -0.77 11.17
N GLY A 153 0.55 0.30 11.79
CA GLY A 153 0.76 1.66 11.29
C GLY A 153 2.23 2.06 11.26
N ARG A 154 3.00 1.70 12.31
CA ARG A 154 4.44 1.99 12.37
C ARG A 154 5.22 1.24 11.30
N TYR A 155 4.87 -0.02 11.05
CA TYR A 155 5.46 -0.80 9.96
C TYR A 155 5.21 -0.13 8.59
N LEU A 156 3.97 0.29 8.33
CA LEU A 156 3.62 0.95 7.07
C LEU A 156 4.32 2.32 6.92
N ASP A 157 4.43 3.10 8.00
CA ASP A 157 5.19 4.35 8.02
C ASP A 157 6.67 4.13 7.70
N GLN A 158 7.29 3.11 8.29
CA GLN A 158 8.69 2.77 8.01
C GLN A 158 8.90 2.39 6.54
N LYS A 159 7.99 1.60 5.95
CA LYS A 159 8.05 1.24 4.53
C LYS A 159 7.81 2.46 3.63
N ARG A 160 6.88 3.34 4.00
CA ARG A 160 6.65 4.61 3.31
C ARG A 160 7.88 5.49 3.31
N LEU A 161 8.54 5.63 4.46
CA LEU A 161 9.77 6.41 4.57
C LEU A 161 10.83 5.91 3.57
N GLN A 162 11.03 4.60 3.43
CA GLN A 162 12.01 4.04 2.47
C GLN A 162 11.73 4.45 1.02
N PHE A 163 10.46 4.46 0.61
CA PHE A 163 10.06 4.86 -0.74
C PHE A 163 10.16 6.39 -0.93
N CYS A 164 9.73 7.16 0.06
CA CYS A 164 9.87 8.61 0.06
C CYS A 164 11.35 9.02 0.02
N GLU A 165 12.23 8.37 0.77
CA GLU A 165 13.68 8.61 0.74
C GLU A 165 14.27 8.39 -0.67
N ALA A 166 13.87 7.31 -1.36
CA ALA A 166 14.31 7.06 -2.73
C ALA A 166 13.87 8.18 -3.68
N TYR A 167 12.63 8.68 -3.53
CA TYR A 167 12.12 9.83 -4.27
C TYR A 167 12.89 11.12 -3.93
N HIS A 168 13.04 11.46 -2.65
CA HIS A 168 13.72 12.69 -2.23
C HIS A 168 15.21 12.68 -2.59
N ARG A 169 15.88 11.52 -2.55
CA ARG A 169 17.26 11.38 -3.04
C ARG A 169 17.36 11.67 -4.53
N ALA A 170 16.37 11.27 -5.32
CA ALA A 170 16.33 11.58 -6.74
C ALA A 170 16.10 13.07 -7.00
N VAL A 171 15.13 13.67 -6.30
CA VAL A 171 14.85 15.10 -6.37
C VAL A 171 16.09 15.89 -5.99
N THR A 172 16.76 15.55 -4.89
CA THR A 172 17.93 16.27 -4.37
C THR A 172 19.26 15.90 -5.03
N GLY A 173 19.27 14.85 -5.86
CA GLY A 173 20.46 14.31 -6.51
C GLY A 173 21.33 15.35 -7.22
N PRO A 174 20.74 16.28 -8.00
CA PRO A 174 21.45 17.37 -8.66
C PRO A 174 22.28 18.26 -7.72
N TRP A 175 21.88 18.46 -6.46
CA TRP A 175 22.64 19.28 -5.50
C TRP A 175 23.62 18.47 -4.66
N THR A 176 23.38 17.17 -4.50
CA THR A 176 24.01 16.38 -3.43
C THR A 176 24.95 15.31 -3.96
N THR A 177 24.58 14.60 -5.03
CA THR A 177 25.28 13.39 -5.48
C THR A 177 25.88 13.53 -6.88
N TRP A 178 25.31 14.38 -7.72
CA TRP A 178 25.79 14.56 -9.08
C TRP A 178 27.08 15.36 -9.11
N GLN A 179 28.01 14.93 -9.96
CA GLN A 179 29.25 15.65 -10.21
C GLN A 179 29.04 16.61 -11.39
N TRP A 180 29.33 17.89 -11.15
CA TRP A 180 29.21 18.94 -12.15
C TRP A 180 30.58 19.50 -12.49
N THR A 181 30.96 19.38 -13.75
CA THR A 181 32.22 19.90 -14.27
C THR A 181 32.12 21.41 -14.53
N SER A 182 30.94 21.89 -14.97
CA SER A 182 30.77 23.31 -15.31
C SER A 182 30.37 24.23 -14.16
N LEU A 183 30.00 23.71 -12.99
CA LEU A 183 29.51 24.53 -11.87
C LEU A 183 30.55 25.54 -11.36
N THR A 184 31.84 25.18 -11.42
CA THR A 184 32.95 25.98 -10.87
C THR A 184 33.93 26.49 -11.94
N SER A 185 33.76 26.10 -13.21
CA SER A 185 34.74 26.36 -14.29
C SER A 185 34.41 27.59 -15.15
N GLY A 186 33.62 28.54 -14.63
CA GLY A 186 33.26 29.78 -15.33
C GLY A 186 32.26 29.61 -16.47
N CYS A 187 31.70 28.40 -16.65
CA CYS A 187 30.63 28.10 -17.60
C CYS A 187 29.29 27.99 -16.85
N TYR A 188 28.34 28.87 -17.17
CA TYR A 188 27.07 28.93 -16.42
C TYR A 188 26.05 27.84 -16.78
N ARG A 189 26.41 26.85 -17.61
CA ARG A 189 25.46 25.85 -18.13
C ARG A 189 24.85 24.99 -17.03
N ALA A 190 25.66 24.34 -16.19
CA ALA A 190 25.16 23.56 -15.06
C ALA A 190 24.41 24.43 -14.03
N SER A 191 24.97 25.59 -13.68
CA SER A 191 24.35 26.51 -12.73
C SER A 191 22.97 26.96 -13.20
N HIS A 192 22.82 27.31 -14.49
CA HIS A 192 21.54 27.65 -15.09
C HIS A 192 20.58 26.46 -15.08
N ALA A 193 21.02 25.26 -15.48
CA ALA A 193 20.19 24.07 -15.48
C ALA A 193 19.65 23.73 -14.08
N ILE A 194 20.50 23.80 -13.05
CA ILE A 194 20.10 23.59 -11.65
C ILE A 194 19.12 24.68 -11.19
N SER A 195 19.34 25.93 -11.57
CA SER A 195 18.44 27.04 -11.23
C SER A 195 17.05 26.85 -11.85
N GLU A 196 17.00 26.56 -13.15
CA GLU A 196 15.74 26.26 -13.86
C GLU A 196 15.04 25.03 -13.28
N TYR A 197 15.80 23.99 -12.93
CA TYR A 197 15.26 22.81 -12.24
C TYR A 197 14.65 23.18 -10.89
N THR A 198 15.34 23.99 -10.08
CA THR A 198 14.83 24.48 -8.78
C THR A 198 13.50 25.21 -8.95
N LEU A 199 13.42 26.12 -9.92
CA LEU A 199 12.21 26.88 -10.22
C LEU A 199 11.08 25.97 -10.70
N THR A 200 11.41 24.98 -11.52
CA THR A 200 10.47 23.97 -12.02
C THR A 200 9.89 23.12 -10.88
N LEU A 201 10.73 22.64 -9.96
CA LEU A 201 10.27 21.88 -8.78
C LEU A 201 9.38 22.75 -7.87
N ARG A 202 9.77 24.01 -7.65
CA ARG A 202 8.99 24.96 -6.84
C ARG A 202 7.64 25.24 -7.46
N GLY A 203 7.59 25.48 -8.78
CA GLY A 203 6.34 25.69 -9.51
C GLY A 203 5.40 24.48 -9.47
N ALA A 204 5.94 23.27 -9.33
CA ALA A 204 5.18 22.03 -9.21
C ALA A 204 4.90 21.60 -7.76
N GLY A 205 5.32 22.37 -6.75
CA GLY A 205 5.06 22.08 -5.33
C GLY A 205 5.78 20.84 -4.77
N ILE A 206 6.84 20.36 -5.42
CA ILE A 206 7.58 19.14 -5.01
C ILE A 206 9.00 19.44 -4.52
N VAL A 207 9.15 20.59 -3.87
CA VAL A 207 10.42 20.96 -3.23
C VAL A 207 10.75 19.97 -2.09
N PRO A 208 12.02 19.63 -1.89
CA PRO A 208 12.43 18.64 -0.90
C PRO A 208 12.38 19.22 0.51
N TYR A 209 11.18 19.29 1.13
CA TYR A 209 11.04 19.73 2.52
C TYR A 209 10.13 18.86 3.39
N GLU A 210 9.26 18.01 2.84
CA GLU A 210 8.33 17.18 3.65
C GLU A 210 8.42 15.69 3.35
N LEU A 211 9.07 14.94 4.26
CA LEU A 211 9.03 13.48 4.28
C LEU A 211 7.75 12.92 4.93
N ASP A 212 7.13 13.70 5.82
CA ASP A 212 5.96 13.28 6.62
C ASP A 212 4.64 13.34 5.83
N LEU A 213 4.64 13.89 4.60
CA LEU A 213 3.47 13.94 3.72
C LEU A 213 2.22 14.60 4.36
N ARG A 214 2.42 15.64 5.17
CA ARG A 214 1.30 16.28 5.92
C ARG A 214 0.37 17.07 5.00
N ASP A 215 0.95 17.75 4.02
CA ASP A 215 0.21 18.61 3.11
C ASP A 215 0.08 18.00 1.70
N HIS A 216 0.68 16.83 1.48
CA HIS A 216 0.75 16.18 0.18
C HIS A 216 0.67 14.66 0.32
N THR A 217 -0.03 14.00 -0.59
CA THR A 217 0.03 12.54 -0.71
C THR A 217 1.22 12.09 -1.55
N PHE A 218 1.71 10.85 -1.35
CA PHE A 218 2.80 10.34 -2.19
C PHE A 218 2.36 10.22 -3.66
N SER A 219 1.08 9.92 -3.92
CA SER A 219 0.50 9.95 -5.26
C SER A 219 0.61 11.33 -5.91
N HIS A 220 0.34 12.41 -5.16
CA HIS A 220 0.52 13.78 -5.65
C HIS A 220 1.99 14.04 -6.05
N LEU A 221 2.95 13.71 -5.18
CA LEU A 221 4.39 13.89 -5.48
C LEU A 221 4.83 13.13 -6.75
N LEU A 222 4.37 11.89 -6.91
CA LEU A 222 4.68 11.08 -8.10
C LEU A 222 4.00 11.64 -9.35
N LYS A 223 2.76 12.14 -9.26
CA LYS A 223 2.05 12.76 -10.38
C LYS A 223 2.74 14.05 -10.82
N ALA A 224 3.04 14.95 -9.88
CA ALA A 224 3.73 16.21 -10.14
C ALA A 224 5.11 15.98 -10.77
N ALA A 225 5.87 15.00 -10.29
CA ALA A 225 7.16 14.61 -10.88
C ALA A 225 7.02 14.12 -12.33
N LYS A 226 5.99 13.32 -12.64
CA LYS A 226 5.73 12.82 -14.00
C LYS A 226 5.36 13.93 -14.98
N SER A 227 4.71 14.99 -14.49
CA SER A 227 4.23 16.11 -15.30
C SER A 227 5.21 17.29 -15.41
N LEU A 228 6.41 17.18 -14.84
CA LEU A 228 7.38 18.28 -14.94
C LEU A 228 7.72 18.61 -16.39
N PRO A 229 7.84 19.88 -16.78
CA PRO A 229 8.32 20.26 -18.09
C PRO A 229 9.78 19.82 -18.30
N LEU A 230 10.16 19.58 -19.57
CA LEU A 230 11.56 19.40 -19.91
C LEU A 230 12.30 20.75 -19.81
N LEU A 231 13.53 20.72 -19.28
CA LEU A 231 14.32 21.93 -19.12
C LEU A 231 14.89 22.39 -20.46
N THR A 232 14.85 23.70 -20.69
CA THR A 232 15.59 24.32 -21.80
C THR A 232 16.97 24.69 -21.30
N VAL A 233 17.97 23.89 -21.68
CA VAL A 233 19.36 24.12 -21.28
C VAL A 233 20.00 25.12 -22.22
N ARG A 234 20.67 26.15 -21.68
CA ARG A 234 21.45 27.09 -22.47
C ARG A 234 22.69 26.42 -23.09
N SER A 235 23.05 26.88 -24.28
CA SER A 235 24.32 26.50 -24.91
C SER A 235 25.52 26.92 -24.05
N CYS A 236 26.63 26.19 -24.19
CA CYS A 236 27.90 26.56 -23.56
C CYS A 236 28.35 27.95 -24.02
N THR A 237 28.70 28.83 -23.08
CA THR A 237 29.19 30.18 -23.36
C THR A 237 30.72 30.29 -23.43
N SER A 238 31.44 29.21 -23.11
CA SER A 238 32.90 29.19 -23.15
C SER A 238 33.44 29.05 -24.58
N ARG A 239 34.47 29.83 -24.92
CA ARG A 239 35.16 29.79 -26.22
C ARG A 239 36.20 28.66 -26.33
N TYR A 240 36.50 27.95 -25.24
CA TYR A 240 37.52 26.90 -25.17
C TYR A 240 36.91 25.56 -24.75
N ASN A 241 37.66 24.45 -24.86
CA ASN A 241 37.28 23.07 -24.53
C ASN A 241 36.66 22.93 -23.12
N CYS A 242 35.37 23.25 -23.01
CA CYS A 242 34.62 23.24 -21.78
C CYS A 242 34.03 21.85 -21.57
N GLY A 243 34.37 21.19 -20.46
CA GLY A 243 33.88 19.85 -20.09
C GLY A 243 32.37 19.74 -19.81
N CYS A 244 31.60 20.81 -20.03
CA CYS A 244 30.16 20.87 -19.77
C CYS A 244 29.31 19.91 -20.64
N SER A 245 29.88 19.29 -21.68
CA SER A 245 29.19 18.27 -22.46
C SER A 245 28.96 16.97 -21.68
N GLY A 246 29.78 16.71 -20.65
CA GLY A 246 29.61 15.58 -19.75
C GLY A 246 28.59 15.83 -18.64
N ASP A 247 28.16 17.07 -18.43
CA ASP A 247 27.20 17.42 -17.39
C ASP A 247 25.79 17.01 -17.81
N ARG A 248 25.07 16.35 -16.90
CA ARG A 248 23.72 15.76 -17.09
C ARG A 248 22.59 16.81 -17.10
N THR A 249 22.83 17.95 -17.75
CA THR A 249 21.95 19.13 -17.72
C THR A 249 20.59 18.91 -18.37
N ASP A 250 20.52 18.06 -19.39
CA ASP A 250 19.32 17.75 -20.18
C ASP A 250 18.49 16.58 -19.61
N SER A 251 19.06 15.80 -18.68
CA SER A 251 18.40 14.64 -18.10
C SER A 251 17.72 14.93 -16.75
N LEU A 252 17.94 16.08 -16.13
CA LEU A 252 17.42 16.44 -14.80
C LEU A 252 15.94 16.07 -14.57
N THR A 253 15.03 16.59 -15.42
CA THR A 253 13.61 16.29 -15.28
C THR A 253 13.24 14.93 -15.84
N ARG A 254 13.95 14.44 -16.87
CA ARG A 254 13.72 13.12 -17.47
C ARG A 254 14.00 11.99 -16.48
N ASP A 255 15.10 12.10 -15.73
CA ASP A 255 15.53 11.13 -14.73
C ASP A 255 14.51 11.07 -13.58
N LEU A 256 14.05 12.23 -13.10
CA LEU A 256 12.99 12.29 -12.08
C LEU A 256 11.65 11.74 -12.60
N GLN A 257 11.27 12.06 -13.84
CA GLN A 257 10.07 11.49 -14.47
C GLN A 257 10.16 9.97 -14.59
N ALA A 258 11.30 9.44 -15.02
CA ALA A 258 11.54 8.00 -15.15
C ALA A 258 11.41 7.30 -13.80
N LEU A 259 12.04 7.87 -12.77
CA LEU A 259 11.96 7.37 -11.41
C LEU A 259 10.53 7.36 -10.87
N ALA A 260 9.77 8.45 -11.07
CA ALA A 260 8.37 8.51 -10.66
C ALA A 260 7.48 7.50 -11.40
N ARG A 261 7.83 7.09 -12.63
CA ARG A 261 7.17 6.00 -13.38
C ARG A 261 7.60 4.62 -12.89
N ASN A 262 8.83 4.48 -12.40
CA ASN A 262 9.40 3.21 -11.96
C ASN A 262 9.00 2.85 -10.52
N ILE A 263 8.91 3.81 -9.60
CA ILE A 263 8.53 3.55 -8.20
C ILE A 263 7.26 2.67 -8.07
N PRO A 264 6.14 2.97 -8.76
CA PRO A 264 4.93 2.14 -8.66
C PRO A 264 5.08 0.71 -9.20
N LYS A 265 6.06 0.45 -10.07
CA LYS A 265 6.34 -0.91 -10.57
C LYS A 265 6.89 -1.82 -9.47
N HIS A 266 7.47 -1.23 -8.42
CA HIS A 266 8.03 -1.93 -7.27
C HIS A 266 7.06 -1.97 -6.07
N LYS A 267 5.76 -1.78 -6.28
CA LYS A 267 4.73 -1.82 -5.22
C LYS A 267 4.76 -3.11 -4.40
N THR A 268 5.14 -4.24 -4.99
CA THR A 268 5.29 -5.52 -4.26
C THR A 268 6.39 -5.48 -3.19
N TRP A 269 7.30 -4.51 -3.27
CA TRP A 269 8.39 -4.31 -2.31
C TRP A 269 7.94 -3.52 -1.08
N PHE A 270 6.74 -2.95 -1.13
CA PHE A 270 6.23 -2.05 -0.10
C PHE A 270 5.87 -2.81 1.19
N GLY A 271 4.85 -3.66 1.12
CA GLY A 271 4.24 -4.27 2.31
C GLY A 271 4.11 -5.77 2.17
N CYS A 272 5.21 -6.52 2.35
CA CYS A 272 5.13 -7.98 2.35
C CYS A 272 4.43 -8.48 3.62
N LEU A 273 3.33 -9.22 3.45
CA LEU A 273 2.55 -9.79 4.56
C LEU A 273 3.39 -10.76 5.40
N ASP A 274 4.24 -11.56 4.78
CA ASP A 274 5.06 -12.55 5.49
C ASP A 274 6.17 -11.89 6.32
N CYS A 275 6.80 -10.84 5.79
CA CYS A 275 7.73 -10.01 6.56
C CYS A 275 7.01 -9.32 7.71
N PHE A 276 5.82 -8.78 7.47
CA PHE A 276 5.03 -8.13 8.52
C PHE A 276 4.71 -9.10 9.66
N LYS A 277 4.18 -10.29 9.36
CA LYS A 277 3.85 -11.32 10.35
C LYS A 277 5.08 -11.85 11.12
N SER A 278 6.26 -11.83 10.50
CA SER A 278 7.49 -12.41 11.05
C SER A 278 8.49 -11.39 11.62
N GLY A 279 8.18 -10.09 11.59
CA GLY A 279 9.16 -9.05 11.96
C GLY A 279 10.40 -9.06 11.06
N ASP A 280 10.18 -9.13 9.74
CA ASP A 280 11.19 -9.24 8.67
C ASP A 280 12.03 -10.52 8.63
N MET A 281 11.80 -11.50 9.53
CA MET A 281 12.55 -12.77 9.51
C MET A 281 12.30 -13.57 8.23
N SER A 282 11.08 -13.63 7.73
CA SER A 282 10.75 -14.36 6.49
C SER A 282 11.53 -13.81 5.28
N GLY A 283 11.77 -12.50 5.24
CA GLY A 283 12.57 -11.87 4.19
C GLY A 283 14.04 -12.25 4.28
N LYS A 284 14.61 -12.32 5.49
CA LYS A 284 15.99 -12.76 5.74
C LYS A 284 16.19 -14.23 5.33
N ASP A 285 15.19 -15.06 5.62
CA ASP A 285 15.18 -16.49 5.31
C ASP A 285 14.81 -16.81 3.85
N ARG A 286 14.40 -15.80 3.06
CA ARG A 286 13.86 -15.97 1.69
C ARG A 286 12.67 -16.92 1.61
N LYS A 287 11.76 -16.85 2.60
CA LYS A 287 10.55 -17.68 2.72
C LYS A 287 9.25 -16.97 2.36
N CYS A 288 9.32 -15.74 1.86
CA CYS A 288 8.14 -14.95 1.52
C CYS A 288 7.44 -15.49 0.26
N ARG A 289 6.11 -15.44 0.27
CA ARG A 289 5.24 -15.88 -0.83
C ARG A 289 5.21 -14.91 -2.01
N ILE A 290 5.70 -13.69 -1.82
CA ILE A 290 5.80 -12.67 -2.86
C ILE A 290 7.24 -12.23 -3.02
N GLU A 291 7.61 -11.84 -4.23
CA GLU A 291 8.88 -11.20 -4.50
C GLU A 291 8.88 -9.77 -3.95
N HIS A 292 9.88 -9.44 -3.13
CA HIS A 292 10.07 -8.11 -2.59
C HIS A 292 11.57 -7.77 -2.47
N GLY A 293 11.89 -6.48 -2.57
CA GLY A 293 13.25 -5.96 -2.56
C GLY A 293 13.44 -4.73 -1.67
N ASP A 294 14.60 -4.08 -1.81
CA ASP A 294 14.96 -2.85 -1.10
C ASP A 294 15.06 -1.71 -2.10
N ILE A 295 14.04 -0.84 -2.11
CA ILE A 295 13.92 0.29 -3.04
C ILE A 295 15.10 1.27 -2.89
N THR A 296 15.74 1.34 -1.72
CA THR A 296 16.81 2.30 -1.44
C THR A 296 18.15 1.88 -2.06
N LYS A 297 18.32 0.59 -2.34
CA LYS A 297 19.51 -0.01 -2.97
C LYS A 297 19.36 -0.18 -4.48
N TYR A 298 18.15 -0.03 -4.99
CA TYR A 298 17.86 -0.22 -6.40
C TYR A 298 18.13 1.05 -7.18
N ASN A 299 18.82 0.92 -8.31
CA ASN A 299 19.04 2.05 -9.20
C ASN A 299 17.77 2.26 -10.05
N LEU A 300 16.86 3.09 -9.56
CA LEU A 300 15.55 3.37 -10.17
C LEU A 300 15.62 4.10 -11.53
N LEU A 301 16.82 4.45 -11.98
CA LEU A 301 17.11 5.18 -13.22
C LEU A 301 17.51 4.28 -14.41
N VAL A 302 17.39 2.95 -14.26
CA VAL A 302 17.57 1.97 -15.36
C VAL A 302 16.23 1.62 -16.00
#